data_AF-A0A7K2QN10-F1
#
_entry.id   AF-A0A7K2QN10-F1
#
_cell.length_a   1.000
_cell.length_b   1.000
_cell.length_c   1.000
_cell.angle_alpha   90.00
_cell.angle_beta   90.00
_cell.angle_gamma   90.00
#
_symmetry.space_group_name_H-M   'P 1'
#
loop_
_entity.id
_entity.type
_entity.pdbx_description
1 polymer ?
#
loop_
_entity_poly.entity_id
_entity_poly.type
_entity_poly.pdbx_seq_one_letter_code
_entity_poly.pdbx_strand_id
1 'polypeptide(L)'
;MSVGSEQAGRPAHPGPARSGPGLPASARQREVLLDAMTAPPGAQLHLGQLHLRWYGPLDRTRFDAAWQAVCDREAVLRAAFAPGPGRGGSGPVVTVAERAEIGVRHDPYEPDGAAGGASAGAA
;
A
#
# COMPACT_ATOMS: atom_id res chain seq x y z
N MET A 1 23.37 -23.81 -25.16
CA MET A 1 22.68 -24.12 -23.89
C MET A 1 22.00 -22.85 -23.42
N SER A 2 20.69 -22.96 -23.15
CA SER A 2 19.80 -21.89 -22.70
C SER A 2 20.23 -21.27 -21.38
N VAL A 3 19.88 -20.00 -21.18
CA VAL A 3 19.13 -19.61 -19.98
C VAL A 3 18.09 -18.57 -20.41
N GLY A 4 16.82 -19.00 -20.45
CA GLY A 4 15.70 -18.09 -20.63
C GLY A 4 15.51 -17.29 -19.35
N SER A 5 15.54 -15.97 -19.47
CA SER A 5 15.10 -15.09 -18.40
C SER A 5 13.59 -15.21 -18.27
N GLU A 6 13.16 -15.97 -17.25
CA GLU A 6 11.80 -15.93 -16.75
C GLU A 6 11.52 -14.52 -16.23
N GLN A 7 10.89 -13.71 -17.08
CA GLN A 7 10.33 -12.44 -16.70
C GLN A 7 9.12 -12.74 -15.82
N ALA A 8 9.38 -12.85 -14.50
CA ALA A 8 8.35 -13.03 -13.50
C ALA A 8 7.26 -11.97 -13.71
N GLY A 9 6.13 -12.41 -14.24
CA GLY A 9 4.99 -11.57 -14.53
C GLY A 9 4.59 -10.82 -13.27
N ARG A 10 4.65 -9.50 -13.31
CA ARG A 10 4.06 -8.63 -12.29
C ARG A 10 2.65 -9.15 -12.02
N PRO A 11 2.28 -9.49 -10.77
CA PRO A 11 0.94 -9.96 -10.50
C PRO A 11 -0.04 -8.92 -11.03
N ALA A 12 -0.87 -9.34 -12.00
CA ALA A 12 -1.94 -8.53 -12.52
C ALA A 12 -2.83 -8.20 -11.34
N HIS A 13 -2.77 -6.95 -10.87
CA HIS A 13 -3.69 -6.49 -9.85
C HIS A 13 -5.09 -6.63 -10.47
N PRO A 14 -6.03 -7.35 -9.83
CA PRO A 14 -7.40 -7.44 -10.33
C PRO A 14 -7.87 -6.03 -10.59
N GLY A 15 -8.18 -5.72 -11.86
CA GLY A 15 -8.78 -4.44 -12.21
C GLY A 15 -10.01 -4.23 -11.34
N PRO A 16 -10.29 -3.00 -10.89
CA PRO A 16 -11.35 -2.76 -9.93
C PRO A 16 -12.64 -3.39 -10.45
N ALA A 17 -13.26 -4.25 -9.62
CA ALA A 17 -14.63 -4.64 -9.79
C ALA A 17 -15.44 -3.37 -10.07
N ARG A 18 -16.35 -3.38 -11.06
CA ARG A 18 -17.05 -2.18 -11.52
C ARG A 18 -17.90 -1.59 -10.40
N SER A 19 -17.29 -0.75 -9.57
CA SER A 19 -17.98 0.18 -8.69
C SER A 19 -18.72 1.21 -9.55
N GLY A 20 -19.80 1.79 -9.01
CA GLY A 20 -20.60 2.82 -9.68
C GLY A 20 -19.77 4.02 -10.20
N PRO A 21 -20.39 5.03 -10.83
CA PRO A 21 -19.72 6.00 -11.72
C PRO A 21 -18.58 6.84 -11.12
N GLY A 22 -18.24 6.68 -9.84
CA GLY A 22 -17.18 7.39 -9.14
C GLY A 22 -17.60 8.81 -8.79
N LEU A 23 -17.04 9.34 -7.70
CA LEU A 23 -17.20 10.74 -7.31
C LEU A 23 -16.08 11.57 -7.94
N PRO A 24 -16.34 12.78 -8.47
CA PRO A 24 -15.27 13.64 -8.96
C PRO A 24 -14.23 13.90 -7.86
N ALA A 25 -12.94 13.78 -8.20
CA ALA A 25 -11.88 14.11 -7.26
C ALA A 25 -11.89 15.61 -6.90
N SER A 26 -11.75 15.92 -5.61
CA SER A 26 -11.65 17.30 -5.14
C SER A 26 -10.41 18.00 -5.70
N ALA A 27 -10.38 19.34 -5.66
CA ALA A 27 -9.19 20.10 -6.09
C ALA A 27 -7.92 19.62 -5.38
N ARG A 28 -7.98 19.41 -4.06
CA ARG A 28 -6.84 18.94 -3.29
C ARG A 28 -6.39 17.52 -3.66
N GLN A 29 -7.35 16.63 -3.90
CA GLN A 29 -7.04 15.27 -4.34
C GLN A 29 -6.37 15.25 -5.72
N ARG A 30 -6.79 16.14 -6.63
CA ARG A 30 -6.17 16.29 -7.96
C ARG A 30 -4.74 16.82 -7.87
N GLU A 31 -4.48 17.78 -6.99
CA GLU A 31 -3.12 18.29 -6.74
C GLU A 31 -2.20 17.18 -6.22
N VAL A 32 -2.60 16.49 -5.16
CA VAL A 32 -1.81 15.38 -4.57
C VAL A 32 -1.53 14.28 -5.60
N LEU A 33 -2.53 13.93 -6.42
CA LEU A 33 -2.36 12.94 -7.48
C LEU A 33 -1.36 13.41 -8.56
N LEU A 34 -1.44 14.69 -8.96
CA LEU A 34 -0.51 15.26 -9.93
C LEU A 34 0.92 15.27 -9.40
N ASP A 35 1.12 15.71 -8.15
CA ASP A 35 2.42 15.73 -7.47
C ASP A 35 3.01 14.31 -7.44
N ALA A 36 2.23 13.31 -7.05
CA ALA A 36 2.67 11.91 -7.01
C ALA A 36 2.99 11.32 -8.40
N MET A 37 2.23 11.67 -9.45
CA MET A 37 2.45 11.16 -10.82
C MET A 37 3.65 11.78 -11.52
N THR A 38 4.02 13.02 -11.17
CA THR A 38 5.13 13.75 -11.80
C THR A 38 6.43 13.62 -11.02
N ALA A 39 6.40 13.04 -9.83
CA ALA A 39 7.57 12.84 -8.99
C ALA A 39 8.55 11.83 -9.61
N PRO A 40 9.86 11.96 -9.35
CA PRO A 40 10.85 10.96 -9.74
C PRO A 40 10.50 9.57 -9.18
N PRO A 41 10.89 8.47 -9.86
CA PRO A 41 10.69 7.13 -9.34
C PRO A 41 11.24 6.96 -7.92
N GLY A 42 10.45 6.36 -7.04
CA GLY A 42 10.82 6.15 -5.63
C GLY A 42 10.59 7.36 -4.72
N ALA A 43 10.09 8.48 -5.23
CA ALA A 43 9.66 9.59 -4.39
C ALA A 43 8.46 9.17 -3.52
N GLN A 44 8.57 9.38 -2.22
CA GLN A 44 7.57 9.00 -1.21
C GLN A 44 6.70 10.21 -0.80
N LEU A 45 6.27 11.00 -1.79
CA LEU A 45 5.43 12.18 -1.53
C LEU A 45 4.07 11.76 -0.98
N HIS A 46 3.56 12.55 -0.03
CA HIS A 46 2.24 12.35 0.60
C HIS A 46 2.04 10.99 1.30
N LEU A 47 3.13 10.30 1.65
CA LEU A 47 3.07 9.11 2.51
C LEU A 47 3.17 9.51 3.98
N GLY A 48 2.18 9.09 4.76
CA GLY A 48 2.23 9.14 6.23
C GLY A 48 2.57 7.76 6.78
N GLN A 49 3.58 7.68 7.65
CA GLN A 49 3.94 6.44 8.35
C GLN A 49 3.70 6.62 9.86
N LEU A 50 3.08 5.61 10.47
CA LEU A 50 2.83 5.56 11.90
C LEU A 50 3.52 4.31 12.47
N HIS A 51 4.37 4.52 13.47
CA HIS A 51 5.04 3.44 14.20
C HIS A 51 4.52 3.41 15.63
N LEU A 52 3.97 2.26 16.04
CA LEU A 52 3.45 2.03 17.37
C LEU A 52 4.26 0.94 18.06
N ARG A 53 4.75 1.22 19.28
CA ARG A 53 5.40 0.20 20.10
C ARG A 53 4.36 -0.58 20.88
N TRP A 54 4.26 -1.88 20.62
CA TRP A 54 3.39 -2.80 21.34
C TRP A 54 4.15 -3.50 22.46
N TYR A 55 3.49 -3.78 23.57
CA TYR A 55 4.06 -4.51 24.70
C TYR A 55 3.23 -5.76 25.00
N GLY A 56 3.90 -6.90 25.11
CA GLY A 56 3.26 -8.20 25.32
C GLY A 56 3.08 -8.99 24.02
N PRO A 57 2.52 -10.21 24.12
CA PRO A 57 2.32 -11.05 22.95
C PRO A 57 1.32 -10.41 21.98
N LEU A 58 1.68 -10.38 20.70
CA LEU A 58 0.77 -10.00 19.63
C LEU A 58 0.20 -11.28 18.98
N ASP A 59 -1.11 -11.48 19.13
CA ASP A 59 -1.82 -12.48 18.34
C ASP A 59 -1.97 -11.94 16.90
N ARG A 60 -1.13 -12.44 16.01
CA ARG A 60 -1.06 -11.99 14.61
C ARG A 60 -2.35 -12.28 13.84
N THR A 61 -2.96 -13.44 14.05
CA THR A 61 -4.22 -13.80 13.39
C THR A 61 -5.34 -12.87 13.81
N ARG A 62 -5.43 -12.57 15.10
CA ARG A 62 -6.41 -11.61 15.62
C ARG A 62 -6.15 -10.20 15.12
N PHE A 63 -4.88 -9.80 15.03
CA PHE A 63 -4.49 -8.50 14.48
C PHE A 63 -4.90 -8.38 13.01
N ASP A 64 -4.59 -9.39 12.17
CA ASP A 64 -4.91 -9.39 10.75
C ASP A 64 -6.42 -9.31 10.52
N ALA A 65 -7.21 -10.06 11.29
CA ALA A 65 -8.67 -10.00 11.25
C ALA A 65 -9.21 -8.62 11.68
N ALA A 66 -8.64 -8.02 12.73
CA ALA A 66 -9.02 -6.69 13.18
C ALA A 66 -8.65 -5.61 12.13
N TRP A 67 -7.49 -5.73 11.50
CA TRP A 67 -7.06 -4.84 10.43
C TRP A 67 -7.99 -4.93 9.21
N GLN A 68 -8.35 -6.14 8.81
CA GLN A 68 -9.33 -6.35 7.73
C GLN A 68 -10.69 -5.73 8.08
N ALA A 69 -11.16 -5.87 9.33
CA ALA A 69 -12.41 -5.25 9.77
C ALA A 69 -12.37 -3.71 9.70
N VAL A 70 -11.23 -3.08 9.99
CA VAL A 70 -11.03 -1.64 9.79
C VAL A 70 -11.09 -1.28 8.30
N CYS A 71 -10.44 -2.05 7.43
CA CYS A 71 -10.47 -1.83 5.98
C CYS A 71 -11.89 -1.96 5.41
N ASP A 72 -12.65 -2.96 5.86
CA ASP A 72 -14.03 -3.18 5.43
C ASP A 72 -14.93 -2.00 5.87
N ARG A 73 -14.75 -1.52 7.09
CA ARG A 73 -15.53 -0.40 7.65
C ARG A 73 -15.21 0.95 7.01
N GLU A 74 -13.94 1.25 6.80
CA GLU A 74 -13.49 2.60 6.41
C GLU A 74 -13.34 2.74 4.89
N ALA A 75 -14.28 3.45 4.26
CA ALA A 75 -14.32 3.60 2.80
C ALA A 75 -13.04 4.24 2.21
N VAL A 76 -12.33 5.07 2.98
CA VAL A 76 -11.08 5.70 2.53
C VAL A 76 -9.97 4.68 2.25
N LEU A 77 -9.94 3.55 2.97
CA LEU A 77 -8.97 2.47 2.75
C LEU A 77 -9.32 1.60 1.54
N ARG A 78 -10.57 1.69 1.05
CA ARG A 78 -11.08 1.01 -0.15
C ARG A 78 -11.23 1.95 -1.35
N ALA A 79 -10.82 3.22 -1.20
CA ALA A 79 -10.92 4.22 -2.23
C ALA A 79 -9.74 4.14 -3.20
N ALA A 80 -10.01 4.31 -4.49
CA ALA A 80 -9.00 4.36 -5.53
C ALA A 80 -9.32 5.49 -6.52
N PHE A 81 -8.28 6.06 -7.13
CA PHE A 81 -8.44 6.96 -8.27
C PHE A 81 -8.58 6.15 -9.56
N ALA A 82 -9.57 6.51 -10.37
CA ALA A 82 -9.78 5.96 -11.70
C ALA A 82 -9.91 7.10 -12.74
N PRO A 83 -9.62 6.84 -14.02
CA PRO A 83 -9.97 7.78 -15.08
C PRO A 83 -11.47 8.03 -15.09
N GLY A 84 -11.89 9.30 -15.19
CA GLY A 84 -13.31 9.64 -15.31
C GLY A 84 -13.92 9.22 -16.65
N PRO A 85 -15.26 9.15 -16.74
CA PRO A 85 -15.97 8.77 -17.96
C PRO A 85 -15.79 9.82 -19.06
N GLY A 86 -15.51 9.38 -20.29
CA GLY A 86 -15.44 10.23 -21.49
C GLY A 86 -14.02 10.47 -22.02
N ARG A 87 -13.90 10.57 -23.36
CA ARG A 87 -12.63 10.84 -24.04
C ARG A 87 -12.33 12.34 -23.94
N GLY A 88 -11.41 12.72 -23.04
CA GLY A 88 -10.80 14.06 -23.07
C GLY A 88 -11.20 15.09 -22.01
N GLY A 89 -11.62 14.71 -20.79
CA GLY A 89 -11.57 15.72 -19.70
C GLY A 89 -12.56 15.68 -18.54
N SER A 90 -13.19 14.56 -18.18
CA SER A 90 -14.00 14.55 -16.93
C SER A 90 -13.15 14.55 -15.64
N GLY A 91 -11.82 14.47 -15.76
CA GLY A 91 -10.90 14.43 -14.63
C GLY A 91 -10.89 13.06 -13.92
N PRO A 92 -9.98 12.84 -12.96
CA PRO A 92 -9.98 11.61 -12.18
C PRO A 92 -11.22 11.54 -11.27
N VAL A 93 -11.77 10.35 -11.12
CA VAL A 93 -12.84 10.04 -10.18
C VAL A 93 -12.29 9.17 -9.04
N VAL A 94 -12.92 9.26 -7.88
CA VAL A 94 -12.70 8.39 -6.73
C VAL A 94 -13.79 7.32 -6.73
N THR A 95 -13.38 6.06 -6.85
CA THR A 95 -14.26 4.90 -6.72
C THR A 95 -13.97 4.21 -5.40
N VAL A 96 -15.01 3.66 -4.76
CA VAL A 96 -14.86 2.85 -3.54
C VAL A 96 -15.19 1.41 -3.91
N ALA A 97 -14.23 0.50 -3.71
CA ALA A 97 -14.46 -0.93 -3.89
C ALA A 97 -15.36 -1.45 -2.77
N GLU A 98 -16.22 -2.44 -3.06
CA GLU A 98 -17.04 -3.08 -2.02
C GLU A 98 -16.17 -3.67 -0.91
N ARG A 99 -15.06 -4.31 -1.30
CA ARG A 99 -14.06 -4.89 -0.41
C ARG A 99 -12.65 -4.67 -0.96
N ALA A 100 -11.69 -4.49 -0.06
CA ALA A 100 -10.27 -4.50 -0.38
C ALA A 100 -9.51 -5.36 0.62
N GLU A 101 -8.60 -6.17 0.13
CA GLU A 101 -7.67 -6.95 0.95
C GLU A 101 -6.34 -6.19 1.01
N ILE A 102 -6.00 -5.66 2.18
CA ILE A 102 -4.74 -4.96 2.40
C ILE A 102 -3.77 -5.94 3.04
N GLY A 103 -2.70 -6.27 2.31
CA GLY A 103 -1.70 -7.21 2.78
C GLY A 103 -1.01 -6.75 4.07
N VAL A 104 -1.10 -7.57 5.11
CA VAL A 104 -0.32 -7.40 6.34
C VAL A 104 0.96 -8.22 6.22
N ARG A 105 2.11 -7.57 6.41
CA ARG A 105 3.41 -8.24 6.47
C ARG A 105 3.89 -8.28 7.92
N HIS A 106 4.26 -9.48 8.37
CA HIS A 106 4.85 -9.70 9.69
C HIS A 106 6.35 -9.92 9.52
N ASP A 107 7.14 -8.90 9.80
CA ASP A 107 8.60 -8.99 9.81
C ASP A 107 9.08 -9.33 11.23
N PRO A 108 10.05 -10.26 11.40
CA PRO A 108 10.71 -10.45 12.68
C PRO A 108 11.32 -9.12 13.15
N TYR A 109 11.16 -8.81 14.43
CA TYR A 109 11.88 -7.69 15.00
C TYR A 109 13.35 -8.09 15.18
N GLU A 110 14.21 -7.63 14.29
CA GLU A 110 15.65 -7.60 14.50
C GLU A 110 16.00 -6.25 15.11
N PRO A 111 16.42 -6.18 16.39
CA PRO A 111 16.94 -4.94 16.93
C PRO A 111 18.24 -4.59 16.19
N ASP A 112 18.32 -3.37 15.64
CA ASP A 112 19.56 -2.82 15.11
C ASP A 112 20.69 -3.01 16.15
N GLY A 113 21.74 -3.76 15.78
CA GLY A 113 22.95 -3.93 16.58
C GLY A 113 23.20 -5.30 17.24
N ALA A 114 22.32 -6.31 17.10
CA ALA A 114 22.57 -7.64 17.69
C ALA A 114 23.65 -8.48 16.96
N ALA A 115 24.13 -8.05 15.79
CA ALA A 115 25.14 -8.76 15.00
C ALA A 115 26.57 -8.18 15.10
N GLY A 116 26.88 -7.35 16.11
CA GLY A 116 28.18 -6.66 16.24
C GLY A 116 28.98 -6.94 17.52
N GLY A 117 28.52 -7.86 18.38
CA GLY A 117 29.04 -7.99 19.76
C GLY A 117 29.56 -9.39 20.11
N ALA A 118 30.43 -9.98 19.29
CA ALA A 118 31.17 -11.18 19.70
C ALA A 118 32.53 -11.30 18.99
N SER A 119 33.45 -10.37 19.26
CA SER A 119 34.88 -10.67 19.27
C SER A 119 35.63 -9.74 20.24
N ALA A 120 35.43 -9.98 21.53
CA ALA A 120 36.37 -9.54 22.55
C ALA A 120 37.26 -10.73 22.92
N GLY A 121 38.56 -10.60 22.65
CA GLY A 121 39.63 -11.36 23.30
C GLY A 121 40.25 -12.51 22.51
N ALA A 122 41.38 -12.25 21.86
CA ALA A 122 42.63 -13.00 22.04
C ALA A 122 43.74 -12.44 21.13
N ALA A 123 44.61 -11.61 21.71
CA ALA A 123 46.08 -11.55 21.56
C ALA A 123 46.59 -10.16 21.95
#